data_AF-A0A1X2IDJ0-F1
#
_entry.id   AF-A0A1X2IDJ0-F1
#
_cell.length_a   1.000
_cell.length_b   1.000
_cell.length_c   1.000
_cell.angle_alpha   90.00
_cell.angle_beta   90.00
_cell.angle_gamma   90.00
#
_symmetry.space_group_name_H-M   'P 1'
#
loop_
_entity.id
_entity.type
_entity.pdbx_description
1 polymer ?
#
loop_
_entity_poly.entity_id
_entity_poly.type
_entity_poly.pdbx_seq_one_letter_code
_entity_poly.pdbx_strand_id
1 'polypeptide(L)'
;MKHRERQADKYEGFDCGQMKNKFETKYGPTGSRWLSVIGSLLGTSRDKIKNIEIICDGKEIKGAFTIGKLMASGDLANKGIQFNKKNRNLYYIGQISAALPQEPFLFLEALQEDDETVANVIGYEISTSLPRSLRYTHAAALPLGPKTRKAHILWSKKFAALIKSSFNISIYQRRAQEAEMYRSLDHMMALLNSIESSIVLTNEEKKIQWVSNFH
;
A
#
# COMPACT_ATOMS: atom_id res chain seq x y z
N MET A 1 31.85 8.48 -35.44
CA MET A 1 31.36 7.55 -34.40
C MET A 1 30.73 8.41 -33.29
N LYS A 2 29.40 8.61 -33.30
CA LYS A 2 28.72 9.53 -32.36
C LYS A 2 28.41 8.78 -31.05
N HIS A 3 29.09 9.14 -29.97
CA HIS A 3 28.71 8.76 -28.61
C HIS A 3 27.33 9.36 -28.32
N ARG A 4 26.28 8.53 -28.27
CA ARG A 4 25.00 8.91 -27.68
C ARG A 4 25.13 8.79 -26.17
N GLU A 5 25.26 9.92 -25.51
CA GLU A 5 24.99 10.04 -24.08
C GLU A 5 23.57 9.50 -23.82
N ARG A 6 23.48 8.40 -23.06
CA ARG A 6 22.22 7.98 -22.48
C ARG A 6 21.88 9.01 -21.41
N GLN A 7 21.09 10.02 -21.76
CA GLN A 7 20.37 10.80 -20.76
C GLN A 7 19.57 9.79 -19.93
N ALA A 8 19.98 9.59 -18.69
CA ALA A 8 19.16 8.88 -17.72
C ALA A 8 17.86 9.68 -17.60
N ASP A 9 16.76 9.12 -18.12
CA ASP A 9 15.44 9.71 -17.95
C ASP A 9 15.25 9.99 -16.46
N LYS A 10 15.14 11.28 -16.12
CA LYS A 10 14.92 11.76 -14.75
C LYS A 10 13.67 11.06 -14.23
N TYR A 11 13.80 10.27 -13.18
CA TYR A 11 12.67 9.58 -12.55
C TYR A 11 11.70 10.65 -12.03
N GLU A 12 10.59 10.86 -12.75
CA GLU A 12 9.46 11.64 -12.26
C GLU A 12 8.87 10.86 -11.08
N GLY A 13 8.88 11.49 -9.90
CA GLY A 13 8.43 10.87 -8.66
C GLY A 13 7.00 10.36 -8.76
N PHE A 14 6.68 9.33 -7.98
CA PHE A 14 5.32 8.84 -7.81
C PHE A 14 4.53 9.86 -6.97
N ASP A 15 3.63 10.63 -7.60
CA ASP A 15 2.74 11.57 -6.92
C ASP A 15 1.43 10.86 -6.55
N CYS A 16 1.26 10.52 -5.27
CA CYS A 16 0.08 9.78 -4.80
C CYS A 16 -1.23 10.53 -5.05
N GLY A 17 -1.25 11.86 -4.94
CA GLY A 17 -2.46 12.67 -5.10
C GLY A 17 -2.93 12.67 -6.56
N GLN A 18 -2.01 12.88 -7.50
CA GLN A 18 -2.34 12.78 -8.93
C GLN A 18 -2.78 11.36 -9.32
N MET A 19 -2.11 10.34 -8.78
CA MET A 19 -2.44 8.95 -9.08
C MET A 19 -3.81 8.57 -8.50
N LYS A 20 -4.16 9.01 -7.29
CA LYS A 20 -5.48 8.81 -6.69
C LYS A 20 -6.59 9.32 -7.61
N ASN A 21 -6.52 10.58 -8.03
CA ASN A 21 -7.55 11.18 -8.91
C ASN A 21 -7.68 10.42 -10.24
N LYS A 22 -6.56 9.96 -10.79
CA LYS A 22 -6.52 9.17 -12.02
C LYS A 22 -7.20 7.80 -11.83
N PHE A 23 -6.95 7.12 -10.71
CA PHE A 23 -7.58 5.84 -10.41
C PHE A 23 -9.09 5.99 -10.14
N GLU A 24 -9.48 6.99 -9.35
CA GLU A 24 -10.89 7.27 -9.07
C GLU A 24 -11.65 7.71 -10.32
N THR A 25 -11.02 8.40 -11.27
CA THR A 25 -11.64 8.70 -12.56
C THR A 25 -11.90 7.40 -13.35
N LYS A 26 -10.93 6.49 -13.39
CA LYS A 26 -11.00 5.26 -14.19
C LYS A 26 -11.92 4.21 -13.58
N TYR A 27 -11.67 3.80 -12.34
CA TYR A 27 -12.38 2.70 -11.66
C TYR A 27 -13.44 3.18 -10.66
N GLY A 28 -13.47 4.48 -10.34
CA GLY A 28 -14.34 5.03 -9.32
C GLY A 28 -13.78 4.89 -7.91
N PRO A 29 -14.35 5.59 -6.91
CA PRO A 29 -13.95 5.47 -5.51
C PRO A 29 -14.07 4.02 -5.00
N THR A 30 -15.18 3.34 -5.29
CA THR A 30 -15.44 1.97 -4.83
C THR A 30 -14.45 1.00 -5.47
N GLY A 31 -14.27 1.08 -6.79
CA GLY A 31 -13.33 0.21 -7.51
C GLY A 31 -11.89 0.41 -7.06
N SER A 32 -11.46 1.67 -6.89
CA SER A 32 -10.10 2.01 -6.45
C SER A 32 -9.82 1.56 -5.02
N ARG A 33 -10.79 1.70 -4.12
CA ARG A 33 -10.71 1.18 -2.74
C ARG A 33 -10.47 -0.33 -2.75
N TRP A 34 -11.31 -1.10 -3.44
CA TRP A 34 -11.16 -2.55 -3.50
C TRP A 34 -9.82 -2.98 -4.11
N LEU A 35 -9.38 -2.32 -5.19
CA LEU A 35 -8.08 -2.59 -5.81
C LEU A 35 -6.92 -2.29 -4.85
N SER A 36 -7.01 -1.24 -4.05
CA SER A 36 -6.02 -0.92 -3.00
C SER A 36 -5.97 -1.98 -1.90
N VAL A 37 -7.13 -2.40 -1.39
CA VAL A 37 -7.27 -3.45 -0.37
C VAL A 37 -6.69 -4.77 -0.87
N ILE A 38 -7.12 -5.24 -2.04
CA ILE A 38 -6.64 -6.49 -2.66
C ILE A 38 -5.13 -6.43 -2.86
N GLY A 39 -4.61 -5.35 -3.42
CA GLY A 39 -3.19 -5.20 -3.69
C GLY A 39 -2.30 -5.17 -2.45
N SER A 40 -2.77 -4.52 -1.39
CA SER A 40 -2.03 -4.38 -0.15
C SER A 40 -2.01 -5.67 0.67
N LEU A 41 -3.12 -6.42 0.66
CA LEU A 41 -3.31 -7.56 1.54
C LEU A 41 -3.04 -8.90 0.85
N LEU A 42 -3.53 -9.08 -0.38
CA LEU A 42 -3.37 -10.33 -1.15
C LEU A 42 -2.20 -10.28 -2.14
N GLY A 43 -1.62 -9.09 -2.33
CA GLY A 43 -0.51 -8.86 -3.24
C GLY A 43 -0.96 -8.73 -4.71
N THR A 44 0.00 -8.86 -5.62
CA THR A 44 -0.23 -8.65 -7.07
C THR A 44 -0.13 -9.92 -7.90
N SER A 45 -0.19 -11.11 -7.29
CA SER A 45 -0.10 -12.36 -8.04
C SER A 45 -1.42 -12.63 -8.77
N ARG A 46 -1.41 -12.54 -10.11
CA ARG A 46 -2.58 -12.86 -10.95
C ARG A 46 -3.29 -14.14 -10.54
N ASP A 47 -2.56 -15.23 -10.29
CA ASP A 47 -3.19 -16.51 -9.96
C ASP A 47 -3.95 -16.48 -8.64
N LYS A 48 -3.52 -15.65 -7.68
CA LYS A 48 -4.22 -15.49 -6.40
C LYS A 48 -5.46 -14.60 -6.52
N ILE A 49 -5.40 -13.57 -7.36
CA ILE A 49 -6.42 -12.50 -7.33
C ILE A 49 -7.38 -12.50 -8.52
N LYS A 50 -7.10 -13.25 -9.60
CA LYS A 50 -7.87 -13.17 -10.87
C LYS A 50 -9.36 -13.44 -10.75
N ASN A 51 -9.80 -14.20 -9.75
CA ASN A 51 -11.19 -14.58 -9.56
C ASN A 51 -11.96 -13.68 -8.59
N ILE A 52 -11.29 -12.70 -7.97
CA ILE A 52 -11.94 -11.75 -7.05
C ILE A 52 -12.79 -10.79 -7.87
N GLU A 53 -14.07 -10.67 -7.52
CA GLU A 53 -15.00 -9.72 -8.12
C GLU A 53 -14.98 -8.39 -7.35
N ILE A 54 -15.01 -7.28 -8.08
CA ILE A 54 -15.11 -5.94 -7.55
C ILE A 54 -16.16 -5.14 -8.33
N ILE A 55 -16.76 -4.15 -7.67
CA ILE A 55 -17.67 -3.20 -8.31
C ILE A 55 -16.87 -1.92 -8.61
N CYS A 56 -16.81 -1.57 -9.89
CA CYS A 56 -16.26 -0.31 -10.36
C CYS A 56 -17.40 0.68 -10.60
N ASP A 57 -17.22 1.91 -10.12
CA ASP A 57 -18.16 3.04 -10.21
C ASP A 57 -17.52 4.26 -10.89
N GLY A 58 -16.49 4.01 -11.69
CA GLY A 58 -15.73 5.04 -12.39
C GLY A 58 -16.46 5.62 -13.60
N LYS A 59 -15.88 6.71 -14.14
CA LYS A 59 -16.35 7.31 -15.38
C LYS A 59 -16.00 6.45 -16.59
N GLU A 60 -14.84 5.78 -16.56
CA GLU A 60 -14.36 4.95 -17.66
C GLU A 60 -14.79 3.48 -17.52
N ILE A 61 -14.70 2.93 -16.32
CA ILE A 61 -15.01 1.52 -16.03
C ILE A 61 -16.12 1.48 -14.98
N LYS A 62 -17.25 0.89 -15.36
CA LYS A 62 -18.46 0.81 -14.53
C LYS A 62 -19.08 -0.58 -14.58
N GLY A 63 -19.48 -1.10 -13.42
CA GLY A 63 -20.10 -2.41 -13.26
C GLY A 63 -19.23 -3.40 -12.47
N ALA A 64 -19.70 -4.64 -12.40
CA ALA A 64 -19.01 -5.73 -11.71
C ALA A 64 -17.98 -6.40 -12.64
N PHE A 65 -16.74 -6.54 -12.17
CA PHE A 65 -15.66 -7.18 -12.89
C PHE A 65 -14.84 -8.08 -11.98
N THR A 66 -14.37 -9.20 -12.51
CA THR A 66 -13.26 -9.89 -11.86
C THR A 66 -11.94 -9.18 -12.18
N ILE A 67 -10.97 -9.26 -11.27
CA ILE A 67 -9.61 -8.74 -11.51
C ILE A 67 -9.02 -9.35 -12.80
N GLY A 68 -9.29 -10.63 -13.07
CA GLY A 68 -8.86 -11.30 -14.28
C GLY A 68 -9.43 -10.68 -15.56
N LYS A 69 -10.69 -10.23 -15.56
CA LYS A 69 -11.30 -9.51 -16.69
C LYS A 69 -10.68 -8.13 -16.90
N LEU A 70 -10.40 -7.39 -15.82
CA LEU A 70 -9.69 -6.10 -15.90
C LEU A 70 -8.25 -6.28 -16.43
N MET A 71 -7.60 -7.39 -16.08
CA MET A 71 -6.28 -7.70 -16.64
C MET A 71 -6.32 -8.11 -18.11
N ALA A 72 -7.33 -8.90 -18.51
CA ALA A 72 -7.47 -9.39 -19.88
C ALA A 72 -7.81 -8.27 -20.88
N SER A 73 -8.59 -7.27 -20.45
CA SER A 73 -8.91 -6.07 -21.23
C SER A 73 -7.76 -5.07 -21.33
N GLY A 74 -6.68 -5.26 -20.56
CA GLY A 74 -5.57 -4.31 -20.47
C GLY A 74 -5.86 -3.09 -19.59
N ASP A 75 -7.03 -3.04 -18.96
CA ASP A 75 -7.39 -1.98 -18.03
C ASP A 75 -6.57 -2.01 -16.75
N LEU A 76 -6.09 -3.18 -16.33
CA LEU A 76 -5.29 -3.37 -15.12
C LEU A 76 -4.05 -4.23 -15.42
N ALA A 77 -2.88 -3.79 -15.00
CA ALA A 77 -1.61 -4.45 -15.28
C ALA A 77 -1.09 -5.27 -14.08
N ASN A 78 -0.52 -6.44 -14.36
CA ASN A 78 -0.15 -7.46 -13.36
C ASN A 78 1.23 -7.22 -12.69
N LYS A 79 2.19 -6.61 -13.38
CA LYS A 79 3.58 -6.46 -12.88
C LYS A 79 4.03 -5.02 -12.85
N GLY A 80 4.25 -4.45 -11.67
CA GLY A 80 4.87 -3.13 -11.50
C GLY A 80 6.29 -3.11 -12.07
N ILE A 81 6.42 -2.77 -13.35
CA ILE A 81 7.70 -2.36 -13.95
C ILE A 81 8.02 -0.98 -13.35
N GLN A 82 9.31 -0.65 -13.17
CA GLN A 82 9.73 0.71 -12.80
C GLN A 82 8.98 1.74 -13.66
N PHE A 83 8.32 2.69 -12.99
CA PHE A 83 7.58 3.75 -13.64
C PHE A 83 8.53 4.55 -14.55
N ASN A 84 8.17 4.66 -15.82
CA ASN A 84 8.87 5.40 -16.85
C ASN A 84 7.85 5.94 -17.88
N LYS A 85 8.31 6.79 -18.80
CA LYS A 85 7.44 7.43 -19.79
C LYS A 85 6.64 6.44 -20.66
N LYS A 86 7.14 5.21 -20.86
CA LYS A 86 6.53 4.19 -21.72
C LYS A 86 5.42 3.41 -21.02
N ASN A 87 5.45 3.29 -19.68
CA ASN A 87 4.44 2.56 -18.90
C ASN A 87 3.60 3.47 -17.99
N ARG A 88 3.71 4.80 -18.13
CA ARG A 88 2.91 5.79 -17.38
C ARG A 88 1.39 5.63 -17.49
N ASN A 89 0.93 4.97 -18.56
CA ASN A 89 -0.48 4.72 -18.84
C ASN A 89 -0.95 3.35 -18.35
N LEU A 90 -0.04 2.51 -17.83
CA LEU A 90 -0.41 1.23 -17.23
C LEU A 90 -0.81 1.43 -15.77
N TYR A 91 -1.90 0.78 -15.39
CA TYR A 91 -2.49 0.87 -14.07
C TYR A 91 -2.11 -0.38 -13.29
N TYR A 92 -1.15 -0.29 -12.38
CA TYR A 92 -0.73 -1.43 -11.59
C TYR A 92 -1.44 -1.46 -10.23
N ILE A 93 -1.93 -2.63 -9.81
CA ILE A 93 -2.56 -2.81 -8.49
C ILE A 93 -1.66 -2.27 -7.36
N GLY A 94 -0.36 -2.53 -7.41
CA GLY A 94 0.58 -2.03 -6.41
C GLY A 94 0.74 -0.50 -6.40
N GLN A 95 0.48 0.18 -7.52
CA GLN A 95 0.44 1.65 -7.56
C GLN A 95 -0.87 2.16 -6.94
N ILE A 96 -1.99 1.50 -7.19
CA ILE A 96 -3.27 1.85 -6.56
C ILE A 96 -3.14 1.70 -5.04
N SER A 97 -2.55 0.59 -4.59
CA SER A 97 -2.25 0.34 -3.17
C SER A 97 -1.33 1.40 -2.56
N ALA A 98 -0.34 1.87 -3.32
CA ALA A 98 0.56 2.94 -2.88
C ALA A 98 -0.12 4.32 -2.81
N ALA A 99 -1.05 4.61 -3.73
CA ALA A 99 -1.76 5.89 -3.78
C ALA A 99 -2.92 5.98 -2.78
N LEU A 100 -3.39 4.84 -2.27
CA LEU A 100 -4.53 4.73 -1.37
C LEU A 100 -4.20 3.87 -0.13
N PRO A 101 -3.11 4.18 0.61
CA PRO A 101 -2.63 3.38 1.72
C PRO A 101 -3.60 3.37 2.91
N GLN A 102 -4.54 4.31 3.01
CA GLN A 102 -5.55 4.35 4.06
C GLN A 102 -6.67 3.31 3.87
N GLU A 103 -6.95 2.91 2.62
CA GLU A 103 -8.09 2.03 2.32
C GLU A 103 -7.96 0.64 2.95
N PRO A 104 -6.79 -0.05 2.90
CA PRO A 104 -6.61 -1.32 3.61
C PRO A 104 -6.70 -1.17 5.13
N PHE A 105 -6.22 -0.07 5.69
CA PHE A 105 -6.33 0.21 7.13
C PHE A 105 -7.80 0.33 7.55
N LEU A 106 -8.56 1.22 6.91
CA LEU A 106 -9.97 1.43 7.21
C LEU A 106 -10.83 0.20 6.93
N PHE A 107 -10.47 -0.58 5.90
CA PHE A 107 -11.13 -1.86 5.62
C PHE A 107 -10.94 -2.85 6.78
N LEU A 108 -9.70 -3.05 7.24
CA LEU A 108 -9.40 -3.99 8.31
C LEU A 108 -9.94 -3.56 9.67
N GLU A 109 -9.96 -2.25 9.97
CA GLU A 109 -10.57 -1.71 11.19
C GLU A 109 -12.10 -1.86 11.21
N ALA A 110 -12.73 -1.91 10.03
CA ALA A 110 -14.18 -2.12 9.92
C ALA A 110 -14.59 -3.60 10.02
N LEU A 111 -13.63 -4.54 9.86
CA LEU A 111 -13.90 -5.96 10.05
C LEU A 111 -13.85 -6.30 11.53
N GLN A 112 -14.82 -7.08 12.00
CA GLN A 112 -14.76 -7.64 13.35
C GLN A 112 -13.62 -8.66 13.42
N GLU A 113 -12.89 -8.71 14.55
CA GLU A 113 -11.69 -9.55 14.70
C GLU A 113 -11.94 -11.06 14.47
N ASP A 114 -13.21 -11.47 14.56
CA ASP A 114 -13.71 -12.85 14.46
C ASP A 114 -14.04 -13.27 13.02
N ASP A 115 -13.91 -12.38 12.05
CA ASP A 115 -14.17 -12.70 10.65
C ASP A 115 -13.04 -13.57 10.07
N GLU A 116 -13.34 -14.84 9.78
CA GLU A 116 -12.42 -15.79 9.11
C GLU A 116 -11.79 -15.21 7.83
N THR A 117 -12.44 -14.22 7.22
CA THR A 117 -11.92 -13.46 6.08
C THR A 117 -10.61 -12.74 6.43
N VAL A 118 -10.45 -12.20 7.64
CA VAL A 118 -9.24 -11.48 8.08
C VAL A 118 -8.07 -12.43 8.29
N ALA A 119 -8.30 -13.59 8.89
CA ALA A 119 -7.27 -14.59 9.18
C ALA A 119 -6.62 -15.14 7.90
N ASN A 120 -7.41 -15.33 6.84
CA ASN A 120 -6.93 -15.83 5.56
C ASN A 120 -6.22 -14.77 4.70
N VAL A 121 -6.49 -13.49 4.94
CA VAL A 121 -6.00 -12.37 4.12
C VAL A 121 -4.59 -11.90 4.53
N ILE A 122 -4.21 -12.04 5.81
CA ILE A 122 -2.87 -11.69 6.33
C ILE A 122 -2.17 -12.96 6.82
N GLY A 123 -1.93 -13.91 5.91
CA GLY A 123 -1.47 -15.27 6.22
C GLY A 123 -0.03 -15.43 6.74
N TYR A 124 0.63 -14.35 7.17
CA TYR A 124 1.98 -14.42 7.71
C TYR A 124 2.01 -14.07 9.19
N GLU A 125 2.23 -15.09 10.01
CA GLU A 125 2.45 -14.94 11.45
C GLU A 125 3.85 -14.39 11.71
N ILE A 126 3.93 -13.07 11.82
CA ILE A 126 5.14 -12.35 12.23
C ILE A 126 4.90 -11.84 13.65
N SER A 127 5.72 -12.28 14.61
CA SER A 127 5.68 -11.76 15.98
C SER A 127 6.03 -10.26 16.01
N THR A 128 5.05 -9.45 16.43
CA THR A 128 5.11 -7.98 16.50
C THR A 128 4.02 -7.45 17.44
N SER A 129 4.25 -6.27 18.03
CA SER A 129 3.20 -5.52 18.74
C SER A 129 2.24 -4.77 17.80
N LEU A 130 2.55 -4.70 16.50
CA LEU A 130 1.75 -3.97 15.52
C LEU A 130 0.36 -4.63 15.33
N PRO A 131 -0.75 -3.87 15.37
CA PRO A 131 -2.08 -4.44 15.11
C PRO A 131 -2.22 -4.92 13.67
N ARG A 132 -3.12 -5.88 13.44
CA ARG A 132 -3.32 -6.52 12.12
C ARG A 132 -3.62 -5.50 11.02
N SER A 133 -4.42 -4.48 11.34
CA SER A 133 -4.79 -3.39 10.45
C SER A 133 -3.62 -2.56 9.91
N LEU A 134 -2.41 -2.70 10.45
CA LEU A 134 -1.21 -2.00 9.96
C LEU A 134 -0.14 -2.96 9.40
N ARG A 135 -0.43 -4.27 9.30
CA ARG A 135 0.50 -5.30 8.82
C ARG A 135 0.51 -5.42 7.29
N TYR A 136 0.75 -4.31 6.60
CA TYR A 136 0.98 -4.31 5.14
C TYR A 136 1.97 -3.20 4.74
N THR A 137 2.75 -3.45 3.69
CA THR A 137 3.92 -2.60 3.35
C THR A 137 3.59 -1.15 3.03
N HIS A 138 2.39 -0.87 2.51
CA HIS A 138 1.94 0.49 2.17
C HIS A 138 1.52 1.31 3.40
N ALA A 139 1.32 0.70 4.56
CA ALA A 139 1.06 1.41 5.82
C ALA A 139 2.22 2.35 6.22
N ALA A 140 3.40 2.17 5.62
CA ALA A 140 4.53 3.08 5.77
C ALA A 140 4.18 4.53 5.36
N ALA A 141 3.23 4.72 4.44
CA ALA A 141 2.77 6.03 3.99
C ALA A 141 1.71 6.67 4.91
N LEU A 142 1.28 5.98 5.98
CA LEU A 142 0.34 6.54 6.94
C LEU A 142 1.07 7.39 8.00
N PRO A 143 0.37 8.34 8.67
CA PRO A 143 0.90 9.15 9.76
C PRO A 143 1.02 8.37 11.08
N LEU A 144 1.73 7.24 11.05
CA LEU A 144 2.04 6.43 12.22
C LEU A 144 2.89 7.20 13.23
N GLY A 145 2.50 7.14 14.50
CA GLY A 145 3.26 7.66 15.64
C GLY A 145 4.60 6.92 15.87
N PRO A 146 5.47 7.41 16.76
CA PRO A 146 6.83 6.89 16.92
C PRO A 146 6.91 5.42 17.31
N LYS A 147 6.06 4.94 18.23
CA LYS A 147 6.06 3.52 18.63
C LYS A 147 5.56 2.65 17.49
N THR A 148 4.41 3.00 16.93
CA THR A 148 3.79 2.28 15.81
C THR A 148 4.73 2.20 14.61
N ARG A 149 5.46 3.28 14.31
CA ARG A 149 6.50 3.33 13.25
C ARG A 149 7.61 2.32 13.49
N LYS A 150 8.14 2.22 14.71
CA LYS A 150 9.20 1.25 15.06
C LYS A 150 8.71 -0.18 14.89
N ALA A 151 7.51 -0.49 15.38
CA ALA A 151 6.89 -1.79 15.20
C ALA A 151 6.71 -2.11 13.71
N HIS A 152 6.19 -1.17 12.92
CA HIS A 152 5.99 -1.34 11.49
C HIS A 152 7.30 -1.53 10.69
N ILE A 153 8.39 -0.84 11.07
CA ILE A 153 9.72 -1.06 10.46
C ILE A 153 10.22 -2.48 10.73
N LEU A 154 10.14 -2.96 11.97
CA LEU A 154 10.59 -4.31 12.30
C LEU A 154 9.73 -5.35 11.58
N TRP A 155 8.40 -5.18 11.60
CA TRP A 155 7.48 -6.04 10.87
C TRP A 155 7.82 -6.07 9.37
N SER A 156 8.03 -4.90 8.75
CA SER A 156 8.40 -4.80 7.33
C SER A 156 9.72 -5.50 7.01
N LYS A 157 10.72 -5.43 7.90
CA LYS A 157 11.99 -6.16 7.77
C LYS A 157 11.78 -7.67 7.80
N LYS A 158 11.02 -8.17 8.79
CA LYS A 158 10.71 -9.60 8.94
C LYS A 158 9.88 -10.10 7.75
N PHE A 159 8.89 -9.34 7.32
CA PHE A 159 8.06 -9.63 6.16
C PHE A 159 8.88 -9.73 4.87
N ALA A 160 9.75 -8.75 4.61
CA ALA A 160 10.63 -8.77 3.44
C ALA A 160 11.51 -10.03 3.41
N ALA A 161 12.12 -10.40 4.54
CA ALA A 161 12.94 -11.61 4.65
C ALA A 161 12.11 -12.89 4.36
N LEU A 162 10.89 -12.96 4.89
CA LEU A 162 9.97 -14.09 4.70
C LEU A 162 9.61 -14.32 3.23
N ILE A 163 9.37 -13.25 2.47
CA ILE A 163 9.08 -13.30 1.03
C ILE A 163 10.36 -13.33 0.16
N LYS A 164 11.53 -13.57 0.75
CA LYS A 164 12.84 -13.60 0.07
C LYS A 164 13.15 -12.30 -0.69
N SER A 165 12.79 -11.16 -0.10
CA SER A 165 13.06 -9.80 -0.58
C SER A 165 13.97 -9.04 0.39
N SER A 166 14.48 -7.88 -0.03
CA SER A 166 15.30 -7.01 0.81
C SER A 166 14.49 -5.81 1.31
N PHE A 167 14.58 -5.53 2.61
CA PHE A 167 14.04 -4.31 3.17
C PHE A 167 14.98 -3.14 2.89
N ASN A 168 14.46 -2.07 2.27
CA ASN A 168 15.20 -0.85 1.98
C ASN A 168 14.66 0.31 2.83
N ILE A 169 15.45 0.76 3.80
CA ILE A 169 15.04 1.84 4.71
C ILE A 169 14.83 3.18 3.99
N SER A 170 15.60 3.48 2.95
CA SER A 170 15.44 4.72 2.19
C SER A 170 14.11 4.77 1.43
N ILE A 171 13.66 3.63 0.89
CA ILE A 171 12.33 3.52 0.26
C ILE A 171 11.23 3.69 1.32
N TYR A 172 11.39 3.05 2.48
CA TYR A 172 10.45 3.20 3.59
C TYR A 172 10.36 4.65 4.06
N GLN A 173 11.49 5.34 4.24
CA GLN A 173 11.55 6.75 4.64
C GLN A 173 10.86 7.65 3.62
N ARG A 174 11.08 7.42 2.33
CA ARG A 174 10.39 8.16 1.27
C ARG A 174 8.87 7.99 1.35
N ARG A 175 8.38 6.78 1.55
CA ARG A 175 6.95 6.54 1.77
C ARG A 175 6.45 7.24 3.03
N ALA A 176 7.22 7.22 4.11
CA ALA A 176 6.84 7.90 5.34
C ALA A 176 6.69 9.43 5.18
N GLN A 177 7.32 10.04 4.18
CA GLN A 177 7.11 11.46 3.83
C GLN A 177 5.73 11.72 3.21
N GLU A 178 5.09 10.71 2.62
CA GLU A 178 3.73 10.80 2.06
C GLU A 178 2.66 10.90 3.15
N ALA A 179 3.02 10.63 4.42
CA ALA A 179 2.12 10.68 5.56
C ALA A 179 1.41 12.04 5.75
N GLU A 180 2.05 13.13 5.33
CA GLU A 180 1.49 14.48 5.46
C GLU A 180 0.17 14.63 4.71
N MET A 181 0.03 13.98 3.55
CA MET A 181 -1.18 14.05 2.73
C MET A 181 -2.41 13.46 3.42
N TYR A 182 -2.21 12.60 4.42
CA TYR A 182 -3.30 11.89 5.09
C TYR A 182 -3.59 12.44 6.49
N ARG A 183 -2.86 13.45 6.96
CA ARG A 183 -3.09 14.05 8.30
C ARG A 183 -4.44 14.77 8.42
N SER A 184 -5.03 15.19 7.31
CA SER A 184 -6.35 15.84 7.28
C SER A 184 -7.52 14.86 7.39
N LEU A 185 -7.27 13.55 7.46
CA LEU A 185 -8.31 12.54 7.63
C LEU A 185 -8.58 12.28 9.12
N ASP A 186 -9.39 13.13 9.75
CA ASP A 186 -9.62 13.16 11.21
C ASP A 186 -9.98 11.79 11.81
N HIS A 187 -10.90 11.06 11.18
CA HIS A 187 -11.30 9.73 11.65
C HIS A 187 -10.13 8.74 11.66
N MET A 188 -9.32 8.74 10.60
CA MET A 188 -8.13 7.89 10.50
C MET A 188 -7.09 8.28 11.55
N MET A 189 -6.87 9.58 11.75
CA MET A 189 -5.94 10.08 12.77
C MET A 189 -6.37 9.67 14.18
N ALA A 190 -7.67 9.70 14.49
CA ALA A 190 -8.18 9.24 15.77
C ALA A 190 -7.86 7.75 16.03
N LEU A 191 -8.07 6.90 15.03
CA LEU A 191 -7.73 5.46 15.12
C LEU A 191 -6.22 5.26 15.29
N LEU A 192 -5.39 5.94 14.50
CA LEU A 192 -3.93 5.83 14.59
C LEU A 192 -3.38 6.33 15.93
N ASN A 193 -3.95 7.40 16.49
CA ASN A 193 -3.59 7.90 17.81
C ASN A 193 -3.99 6.94 18.94
N SER A 194 -5.15 6.28 18.80
CA SER A 194 -5.59 5.23 19.72
C SER A 194 -4.62 4.05 19.71
N ILE A 195 -4.23 3.57 18.52
CA ILE A 195 -3.20 2.52 18.35
C ILE A 195 -1.87 2.96 18.96
N GLU A 196 -1.40 4.17 18.66
CA GLU A 196 -0.15 4.68 19.21
C GLU A 196 -0.19 4.75 20.74
N SER A 197 -1.34 5.08 21.34
CA SER A 197 -1.48 5.16 22.79
C SER A 197 -1.45 3.76 23.44
N SER A 198 -2.08 2.77 22.82
CA SER A 198 -2.21 1.41 23.36
C SER A 198 -1.03 0.49 23.06
N ILE A 199 -0.26 0.73 22.00
CA ILE A 199 0.80 -0.19 21.57
C ILE A 199 1.94 -0.27 22.60
N VAL A 200 2.30 -1.52 22.96
CA VAL A 200 3.41 -1.86 23.84
C VAL A 200 4.51 -2.56 23.04
N LEU A 201 5.61 -1.85 22.83
CA LEU A 201 6.73 -2.38 22.03
C LEU A 201 7.42 -3.57 22.72
N THR A 202 7.72 -4.59 21.92
CA THR A 202 8.64 -5.67 22.28
C THR A 202 10.07 -5.15 22.43
N ASN A 203 10.96 -5.94 23.06
CA ASN A 203 12.36 -5.58 23.22
C ASN A 203 13.11 -5.40 21.90
N GLU A 204 12.74 -6.13 20.85
CA GLU A 204 13.32 -5.95 19.51
C GLU A 204 12.86 -4.63 18.87
N GLU A 205 11.57 -4.31 18.97
CA GLU A 205 11.00 -3.08 18.40
C GLU A 205 11.57 -1.83 19.07
N LYS A 206 11.84 -1.88 20.38
CA LYS A 206 12.49 -0.79 21.11
C LYS A 206 13.89 -0.46 20.57
N LYS A 207 14.63 -1.46 20.07
CA LYS A 207 15.98 -1.31 19.51
C LYS A 207 15.97 -0.69 18.11
N ILE A 208 14.82 -0.58 17.45
CA ILE A 208 14.73 0.09 16.15
C ILE A 208 15.03 1.58 16.33
N GLN A 209 16.09 2.02 15.68
CA GLN A 209 16.41 3.43 15.53
C GLN A 209 15.58 4.01 14.36
N TRP A 210 14.81 5.05 14.66
CA TRP A 210 14.08 5.84 13.69
C TRP A 210 14.37 7.30 13.98
N VAL A 211 14.97 7.99 13.00
CA VAL A 211 15.18 9.43 13.05
C VAL A 211 14.19 10.04 12.07
N SER A 212 13.18 10.73 12.61
CA SER A 212 12.26 11.52 11.79
C SER A 212 12.97 12.78 11.33
N ASN A 213 13.46 12.80 10.09
CA ASN A 213 13.89 14.04 9.45
C ASN A 213 12.68 14.83 8.90
N PHE A 214 11.59 14.90 9.66
CA PHE A 214 10.41 15.68 9.29
C PHE A 214 10.62 17.09 9.86
N HIS A 215 11.02 18.02 9.00
CA HIS A 215 10.97 19.46 9.26
C HIS A 215 9.67 20.02 8.69
#